data_AF-A0A0Q9LNC7-F1
#
_entry.id   AF-A0A0Q9LNC7-F1
#
_cell.length_a   1.000
_cell.length_b   1.000
_cell.length_c   1.000
_cell.angle_alpha   90.00
_cell.angle_beta   90.00
_cell.angle_gamma   90.00
#
_symmetry.space_group_name_H-M   'P 1'
#
loop_
_entity.id
_entity.type
_entity.pdbx_description
1 polymer ?
#
loop_
_entity_poly.entity_id
_entity_poly.type
_entity_poly.pdbx_seq_one_letter_code
_entity_poly.pdbx_strand_id
1 'polypeptide(L)' 'MHDEVVRDGESVVLLGRQVIRLSAIGTTLLELTGDWRDVDELTVDLTDRFGHPPTGHSATEMTEAALQALQQQGLVELG' A
#
# COMPACT_ATOMS: atom_id res chain seq x y z
N MET A 1 -15.51 5.75 3.31
CA MET A 1 -16.10 4.93 2.23
C MET A 1 -15.65 5.53 0.91
N HIS A 2 -14.84 4.80 0.15
CA HIS A 2 -14.35 5.18 -1.17
C HIS A 2 -14.79 4.10 -2.17
N ASP A 3 -14.91 4.44 -3.45
CA ASP A 3 -15.15 3.46 -4.50
C ASP A 3 -13.80 3.01 -5.09
N GLU A 4 -13.62 1.72 -5.31
CA GLU A 4 -12.38 1.13 -5.82
C GLU A 4 -12.66 0.20 -7.00
N VAL A 5 -11.79 0.26 -8.02
CA VAL A 5 -11.74 -0.71 -9.12
C VAL A 5 -10.33 -1.28 -9.22
N VAL A 6 -10.21 -2.60 -9.08
CA VAL A 6 -8.94 -3.34 -9.16
C VAL A 6 -8.79 -4.02 -10.52
N ARG A 7 -7.61 -3.93 -11.14
CA ARG A 7 -7.27 -4.60 -12.40
C ARG A 7 -5.77 -4.89 -12.47
N ASP A 8 -5.42 -6.13 -12.78
CA ASP A 8 -4.03 -6.59 -12.93
C ASP A 8 -3.13 -6.26 -11.72
N GLY A 9 -3.71 -6.28 -10.52
CA GLY A 9 -3.06 -5.97 -9.26
C GLY A 9 -2.98 -4.48 -8.93
N GLU A 10 -3.23 -3.59 -9.89
CA GLU A 10 -3.34 -2.14 -9.67
C GLU A 10 -4.78 -1.74 -9.34
N SER A 11 -4.97 -0.57 -8.74
CA SER A 11 -6.31 -0.05 -8.50
C SER A 11 -6.45 1.44 -8.79
N VAL A 12 -7.70 1.84 -9.00
CA VAL A 12 -8.12 3.22 -9.08
C VAL A 12 -9.14 3.46 -7.99
N VAL A 13 -8.83 4.41 -7.10
CA VAL A 13 -9.66 4.78 -5.95
C VAL A 13 -10.27 6.16 -6.16
N LEU A 14 -11.59 6.26 -5.98
CA LEU A 14 -12.31 7.53 -5.91
C LEU A 14 -12.48 7.94 -4.44
N LEU A 15 -11.68 8.92 -4.01
CA LEU A 15 -11.76 9.50 -2.66
C LEU A 15 -12.24 10.94 -2.73
N GLY A 16 -13.46 11.18 -2.25
CA GLY A 16 -14.11 12.50 -2.35
C GLY A 16 -14.32 12.92 -3.81
N ARG A 17 -13.48 13.81 -4.32
CA ARG A 17 -13.52 14.29 -5.73
C ARG A 17 -12.23 13.98 -6.50
N GLN A 18 -11.37 13.15 -5.92
CA GLN A 18 -10.06 12.82 -6.47
C GLN A 18 -10.03 11.37 -6.93
N VAL A 19 -9.36 11.14 -8.06
CA VAL A 19 -9.07 9.80 -8.58
C VAL A 19 -7.60 9.52 -8.35
N ILE A 20 -7.31 8.50 -7.54
CA ILE A 20 -5.95 8.10 -7.18
C ILE A 20 -5.66 6.76 -7.84
N ARG A 21 -4.60 6.68 -8.65
CA ARG A 21 -4.13 5.42 -9.22
C ARG A 21 -3.06 4.83 -8.32
N LEU A 22 -3.27 3.60 -7.89
CA LEU A 22 -2.35 2.84 -7.06
C LEU A 22 -1.61 1.81 -7.91
N SER A 23 -0.31 1.66 -7.64
CA SER A 23 0.47 0.53 -8.15
C SER A 23 0.05 -0.77 -7.45
N ALA A 24 0.60 -1.90 -7.90
CA ALA A 24 0.32 -3.19 -7.25
C ALA A 24 0.71 -3.25 -5.76
N ILE A 25 1.80 -2.58 -5.38
CA ILE A 25 2.23 -2.47 -3.97
C ILE A 25 1.23 -1.63 -3.18
N GLY A 26 0.85 -0.44 -3.70
CA GLY A 26 -0.09 0.44 -3.00
C GLY A 26 -1.48 -0.19 -2.84
N THR A 27 -1.94 -0.90 -3.87
CA THR A 27 -3.21 -1.67 -3.84
C THR A 27 -3.15 -2.77 -2.79
N THR A 28 -2.06 -3.53 -2.76
CA THR A 28 -1.88 -4.59 -1.76
C THR A 28 -1.83 -4.02 -0.35
N LEU A 29 -1.10 -2.93 -0.11
CA LEU A 29 -1.07 -2.29 1.20
C LEU A 29 -2.46 -1.78 1.63
N LEU A 30 -3.25 -1.21 0.71
CA LEU A 30 -4.61 -0.79 1.00
C LEU A 30 -5.51 -1.98 1.38
N GLU A 31 -5.37 -3.11 0.68
CA GLU A 31 -6.08 -4.36 1.01
C GLU A 31 -5.66 -4.90 2.39
N LEU A 32 -4.36 -4.92 2.69
CA LEU A 32 -3.83 -5.53 3.91
C LEU A 32 -4.11 -4.67 5.17
N THR A 33 -4.16 -3.35 5.02
CA THR A 33 -4.44 -2.38 6.12
C THR A 33 -5.92 -2.25 6.47
N GLY A 34 -6.81 -2.99 5.80
CA GLY A 34 -8.21 -3.13 6.23
C GLY A 34 -8.35 -3.75 7.64
N ASP A 35 -7.35 -4.53 8.06
CA ASP A 35 -7.16 -5.01 9.44
C ASP A 35 -5.92 -4.32 10.05
N TRP A 36 -5.91 -4.15 11.39
CA TRP A 36 -4.72 -3.62 12.07
C TRP A 36 -3.57 -4.63 11.97
N ARG A 37 -2.45 -4.22 11.36
CA ARG A 37 -1.23 -5.04 11.19
C ARG A 37 0.03 -4.25 11.48
N ASP A 38 1.06 -4.96 11.90
CA ASP A 38 2.40 -4.39 12.09
C ASP A 38 3.11 -4.18 10.74
N VAL A 39 3.99 -3.18 10.68
CA VAL A 39 4.80 -2.90 9.49
C VAL A 39 5.73 -4.05 9.12
N ASP A 40 6.18 -4.82 10.11
CA ASP A 40 7.03 -5.98 9.87
C ASP A 40 6.25 -7.09 9.14
N GLU A 41 5.00 -7.33 9.54
CA GLU A 41 4.11 -8.30 8.88
C GLU A 41 3.81 -7.87 7.44
N LEU A 42 3.50 -6.58 7.24
CA LEU A 42 3.29 -6.01 5.91
C LEU A 42 4.53 -6.14 5.02
N THR A 43 5.72 -5.94 5.59
CA THR A 43 6.98 -6.05 4.87
C THR A 43 7.26 -7.48 4.43
N VAL A 44 6.98 -8.47 5.28
CA VAL A 44 7.08 -9.89 4.92
C VAL A 44 6.12 -10.22 3.79
N ASP A 45 4.83 -9.85 3.91
CA ASP A 45 3.81 -10.13 2.90
C ASP A 45 4.17 -9.50 1.54
N LEU A 46 4.66 -8.25 1.55
CA LEU A 46 5.10 -7.57 0.32
C LEU A 46 6.32 -8.25 -0.29
N THR A 47 7.29 -8.65 0.53
CA THR A 47 8.51 -9.32 0.05
C THR A 47 8.21 -10.70 -0.53
N ASP A 48 7.30 -11.45 0.08
CA ASP A 48 6.86 -12.75 -0.41
C ASP A 48 6.10 -12.63 -1.73
N ARG A 49 5.31 -11.57 -1.91
CA ARG A 49 4.48 -11.35 -3.10
C ARG A 49 5.22 -10.71 -4.27
N PHE A 50 6.06 -9.71 -4.00
CA PHE A 50 6.71 -8.89 -5.03
C PHE A 50 8.22 -9.14 -5.15
N GLY A 51 8.79 -9.95 -4.26
CA GLY A 51 10.21 -10.18 -4.16
C GLY A 51 10.92 -9.14 -3.31
N HIS A 52 12.23 -9.36 -3.13
CA HIS A 52 13.08 -8.47 -2.34
C HIS A 52 13.33 -7.15 -3.08
N PRO A 53 13.46 -6.04 -2.34
CA PRO A 53 13.87 -4.78 -2.94
C PRO A 53 15.28 -4.87 -3.55
N PRO A 54 15.64 -3.94 -4.46
CA PRO A 54 16.97 -3.91 -5.05
C PRO A 54 18.07 -3.76 -3.98
N THR A 55 19.27 -4.26 -4.28
CA THR A 55 20.42 -4.18 -3.36
C THR A 55 20.66 -2.74 -2.88
N GLY A 56 20.84 -2.58 -1.57
CA GLY A 56 21.06 -1.27 -0.94
C GLY A 56 19.78 -0.57 -0.48
N HIS A 57 18.61 -1.18 -0.67
CA HIS A 57 17.34 -0.70 -0.14
C HIS A 57 16.80 -1.64 0.96
N SER A 58 16.25 -1.06 2.02
CA SER A 58 15.56 -1.79 3.08
C SER A 58 14.10 -2.03 2.69
N ALA A 59 13.63 -3.27 2.84
CA ALA A 59 12.23 -3.61 2.60
C ALA A 59 11.31 -2.83 3.55
N THR A 60 11.68 -2.77 4.83
CA THR A 60 10.93 -2.04 5.87
C THR A 60 10.84 -0.55 5.54
N GLU A 61 11.96 0.11 5.20
CA GLU A 61 11.95 1.55 4.88
C GLU A 61 11.08 1.85 3.65
N MET A 62 11.08 0.96 2.66
CA MET A 62 10.23 1.10 1.47
C MET A 62 8.75 0.87 1.80
N THR A 63 8.43 -0.10 2.66
CA THR A 63 7.07 -0.33 3.16
C THR A 63 6.56 0.89 3.94
N GLU A 64 7.36 1.41 4.87
CA GLU A 64 7.03 2.62 5.65
C GLU A 64 6.80 3.83 4.74
N ALA A 65 7.68 4.05 3.76
CA ALA A 65 7.53 5.15 2.81
C ALA A 65 6.24 5.01 1.99
N ALA A 66 5.87 3.79 1.58
CA ALA A 66 4.63 3.53 0.87
C ALA A 66 3.38 3.76 1.75
N LEU A 67 3.41 3.31 3.01
CA LEU A 67 2.35 3.56 3.99
C LEU A 67 2.18 5.05 4.26
N GLN A 68 3.28 5.78 4.42
CA GLN A 68 3.26 7.22 4.61
C GLN A 68 2.68 7.94 3.39
N ALA A 69 3.01 7.50 2.17
CA ALA A 69 2.41 8.03 0.96
C ALA A 69 0.90 7.79 0.91
N LEU A 70 0.42 6.60 1.27
CA LEU A 70 -1.01 6.30 1.35
C LEU A 70 -1.73 7.14 2.41
N GLN A 71 -1.10 7.33 3.58
CA GLN A 71 -1.63 8.18 4.66
C GLN A 71 -1.75 9.64 4.21
N GLN A 72 -0.74 10.17 3.52
CA GLN A 72 -0.75 11.54 2.99
C GLN A 72 -1.87 11.77 1.96
N GLN A 73 -2.31 10.70 1.27
CA GLN A 73 -3.47 10.72 0.38
C GLN A 73 -4.81 10.49 1.09
N GLY A 74 -4.80 10.24 2.41
CA GLY A 74 -5.99 9.95 3.20
C GLY A 74 -6.60 8.57 2.93
N LEU A 75 -5.81 7.62 2.40
CA LEU A 75 -6.26 6.27 2.08
C LEU A 75 -6.16 5.30 3.27
N VAL A 76 -5.21 5.55 4.18
CA VAL A 76 -4.99 4.76 5.40
C VAL A 76 -4.78 5.69 6.59
N GLU A 77 -5.10 5.20 7.79
CA GLU A 77 -4.72 5.83 9.06
C GLU A 77 -3.58 5.03 9.68
N LEU A 78 -2.52 5.71 10.10
CA LEU A 78 -1.40 5.09 10.84
C LEU A 78 -1.60 5.38 12.33
N GLY A 79 -1.63 4.33 13.14
CA GLY A 79 -1.83 4.37 14.59
C GLY A 79 -0.53 4.46 15.38
#